data_AF-A0A1Y3MX12-F1
#
_entry.id   AF-A0A1Y3MX12-F1
#
_cell.length_a   1.000
_cell.length_b   1.000
_cell.length_c   1.000
_cell.angle_alpha   90.00
_cell.angle_beta   90.00
_cell.angle_gamma   90.00
#
_symmetry.space_group_name_H-M   'P 1'
#
loop_
_entity.id
_entity.type
_entity.pdbx_description
1 polymer ?
#
loop_
_entity_poly.entity_id
_entity_poly.type
_entity_poly.pdbx_seq_one_letter_code
_entity_poly.pdbx_strand_id
1 'polypeptide(L)'
;FSKKELDGLVDFDGFEKTIKDGDEIYTIGLNNPKSLDIIKYAKNENTRKTFYIVSNQVCKSNIEVLQKIVNLRLKKAKLFGYKSYAHYQLEDKMAKNPEIVFKFLNSLEEKLKPIYKEVVQELLELKKKEKAELNEPFENKINNYDFEYYQR
;
A
#
# COMPACT_ATOMS: atom_id res chain seq x y z
N PHE A 1 -16.41 10.88 -0.25
CA PHE A 1 -15.62 12.12 -0.11
C PHE A 1 -16.35 13.25 -0.80
N SER A 2 -16.33 14.45 -0.24
CA SER A 2 -16.82 15.66 -0.89
C SER A 2 -15.88 16.08 -2.03
N LYS A 3 -16.35 16.98 -2.91
CA LYS A 3 -15.51 17.55 -3.97
C LYS A 3 -14.24 18.23 -3.42
N LYS A 4 -14.33 18.90 -2.27
CA LYS A 4 -13.20 19.56 -1.61
C LYS A 4 -12.18 18.55 -1.08
N GLU A 5 -12.64 17.42 -0.55
CA GLU A 5 -11.76 16.34 -0.07
C GLU A 5 -11.01 15.64 -1.21
N LEU A 6 -11.55 15.69 -2.43
CA LEU A 6 -10.93 15.16 -3.65
C LEU A 6 -10.16 16.21 -4.47
N ASP A 7 -9.83 17.37 -3.88
CA ASP A 7 -9.01 18.37 -4.57
C ASP A 7 -7.68 17.76 -5.04
N GLY A 8 -7.32 18.04 -6.29
CA GLY A 8 -6.17 17.47 -6.99
C GLY A 8 -6.53 16.42 -8.05
N LEU A 9 -7.71 15.80 -8.00
CA LEU A 9 -8.18 14.91 -9.08
C LEU A 9 -8.73 15.73 -10.27
N VAL A 10 -8.45 15.27 -11.49
CA VAL A 10 -8.84 15.97 -12.75
C VAL A 10 -10.25 15.58 -13.20
N ASP A 11 -10.63 14.32 -13.00
CA ASP A 11 -11.97 13.81 -13.29
C ASP A 11 -12.48 12.90 -12.16
N PHE A 12 -13.79 12.64 -12.18
CA PHE A 12 -14.47 11.78 -11.21
C PHE A 12 -15.19 10.62 -11.91
N ASP A 13 -14.71 10.20 -13.09
CA ASP A 13 -15.41 9.19 -13.89
C ASP A 13 -15.47 7.86 -13.13
N GLY A 14 -16.67 7.27 -13.12
CA GLY A 14 -16.92 6.02 -12.39
C GLY A 14 -16.95 6.17 -10.87
N PHE A 15 -16.95 7.40 -10.35
CA PHE A 15 -17.37 7.66 -8.97
C PHE A 15 -18.87 7.94 -8.95
N GLU A 16 -19.58 7.31 -8.02
CA GLU A 16 -21.01 7.51 -7.87
C GLU A 16 -21.26 8.81 -7.12
N LYS A 17 -21.96 9.75 -7.76
CA LYS A 17 -22.31 11.05 -7.17
C LYS A 17 -23.65 10.96 -6.47
N THR A 18 -23.69 11.42 -5.22
CA THR A 18 -24.89 11.57 -4.39
C THR A 18 -24.94 12.95 -3.77
N ILE A 19 -26.12 13.42 -3.37
CA ILE A 19 -26.29 14.68 -2.64
C ILE A 19 -26.63 14.33 -1.20
N LYS A 20 -25.87 14.86 -0.25
CA LYS A 20 -26.11 14.68 1.19
C LYS A 20 -26.02 16.04 1.88
N ASP A 21 -27.08 16.42 2.60
CA ASP A 21 -27.16 17.69 3.33
C ASP A 21 -26.88 18.95 2.48
N GLY A 22 -27.19 18.88 1.17
CA GLY A 22 -26.95 19.95 0.20
C GLY A 22 -25.58 19.90 -0.49
N ASP A 23 -24.68 19.03 -0.04
CA ASP A 23 -23.33 18.88 -0.58
C ASP A 23 -23.21 17.68 -1.54
N GLU A 24 -22.37 17.83 -2.56
CA GLU A 24 -22.02 16.74 -3.48
C GLU A 24 -21.01 15.78 -2.84
N ILE A 25 -21.41 14.52 -2.68
CA ILE A 25 -20.60 13.44 -2.14
C ILE A 25 -20.36 12.37 -3.20
N TYR A 26 -19.10 12.01 -3.37
CA TYR A 26 -18.63 10.97 -4.28
C TYR A 26 -18.34 9.69 -3.49
N THR A 27 -18.99 8.61 -3.90
CA THR A 27 -18.74 7.24 -3.45
C THR A 27 -17.79 6.57 -4.44
N ILE A 28 -16.68 6.04 -3.92
CA ILE A 28 -15.64 5.41 -4.73
C ILE A 28 -15.63 3.91 -4.45
N GLY A 29 -15.93 3.12 -5.48
CA GLY A 29 -15.71 1.68 -5.46
C GLY A 29 -14.22 1.36 -5.52
N LEU A 30 -13.72 0.52 -4.63
CA LEU A 30 -12.31 0.06 -4.63
C LEU A 30 -11.97 -0.82 -5.84
N ASN A 31 -12.99 -1.34 -6.53
CA ASN A 31 -12.85 -2.08 -7.78
C ASN A 31 -12.68 -1.16 -9.00
N ASN A 32 -12.87 0.16 -8.86
CA ASN A 32 -12.64 1.12 -9.94
C ASN A 32 -11.12 1.39 -10.04
N PRO A 33 -10.45 1.15 -11.19
CA PRO A 33 -9.03 1.45 -11.37
C PRO A 33 -8.65 2.91 -11.10
N LYS A 34 -9.53 3.87 -11.42
CA LYS A 34 -9.33 5.31 -11.15
C LYS A 34 -9.33 5.64 -9.65
N SER A 35 -9.78 4.73 -8.78
CA SER A 35 -9.73 4.96 -7.34
C SER A 35 -8.30 5.12 -6.81
N LEU A 36 -7.31 4.53 -7.47
CA LEU A 36 -5.89 4.67 -7.12
C LEU A 36 -5.36 6.10 -7.33
N ASP A 37 -5.98 6.88 -8.22
CA ASP A 37 -5.64 8.29 -8.45
C ASP A 37 -5.84 9.13 -7.18
N ILE A 38 -6.64 8.66 -6.22
CA ILE A 38 -6.78 9.30 -4.91
C ILE A 38 -5.44 9.32 -4.17
N ILE A 39 -4.68 8.23 -4.17
CA ILE A 39 -3.37 8.18 -3.48
C ILE A 39 -2.37 9.10 -4.20
N LYS A 40 -2.39 9.11 -5.53
CA LYS A 40 -1.42 9.87 -6.33
C LYS A 40 -1.71 11.37 -6.41
N TYR A 41 -2.98 11.78 -6.45
CA TYR A 41 -3.35 13.15 -6.81
C TYR A 41 -4.12 13.92 -5.74
N ALA A 42 -4.81 13.26 -4.80
CA ALA A 42 -5.56 13.98 -3.77
C ALA A 42 -4.59 14.78 -2.87
N LYS A 43 -4.74 16.11 -2.85
CA LYS A 43 -3.90 17.02 -2.05
C LYS A 43 -4.14 16.83 -0.55
N ASN A 44 -5.38 16.54 -0.17
CA ASN A 44 -5.76 16.31 1.22
C ASN A 44 -5.17 14.97 1.73
N GLU A 45 -4.23 15.07 2.67
CA GLU A 45 -3.55 13.91 3.28
C GLU A 45 -4.52 12.95 3.97
N ASN A 46 -5.59 13.45 4.61
CA ASN A 46 -6.59 12.61 5.26
C ASN A 46 -7.39 11.80 4.25
N THR A 47 -7.65 12.34 3.06
CA THR A 47 -8.29 11.60 1.97
C THR A 47 -7.40 10.44 1.53
N ARG A 48 -6.11 10.70 1.26
CA ARG A 48 -5.13 9.66 0.89
C ARG A 48 -5.02 8.58 1.97
N LYS A 49 -4.88 8.98 3.22
CA LYS A 49 -4.80 8.09 4.38
C LYS A 49 -6.05 7.21 4.51
N THR A 50 -7.23 7.81 4.45
CA THR A 50 -8.50 7.09 4.59
C THR A 50 -8.65 6.06 3.48
N PHE A 51 -8.41 6.46 2.23
CA PHE A 51 -8.46 5.57 1.09
C PHE A 51 -7.45 4.42 1.22
N TYR A 52 -6.20 4.71 1.57
CA TYR A 52 -5.15 3.71 1.77
C TYR A 52 -5.50 2.68 2.85
N ILE A 53 -6.05 3.12 3.99
CA ILE A 53 -6.44 2.21 5.07
C ILE A 53 -7.59 1.31 4.61
N VAL A 54 -8.61 1.89 3.98
CA VAL A 54 -9.79 1.14 3.52
C VAL A 54 -9.40 0.14 2.43
N SER A 55 -8.54 0.51 1.48
CA SER A 55 -8.07 -0.38 0.41
C SER A 55 -7.23 -1.54 0.93
N ASN A 56 -6.48 -1.35 2.02
CA ASN A 56 -5.66 -2.39 2.66
C ASN A 56 -6.45 -3.26 3.68
N GLN A 57 -7.72 -2.97 3.94
CA GLN A 57 -8.56 -3.70 4.89
C GLN A 57 -9.71 -4.49 4.24
N VAL A 58 -9.64 -4.67 2.91
CA VAL A 58 -10.67 -5.39 2.16
C VAL A 58 -10.76 -6.86 2.62
N CYS A 59 -11.99 -7.34 2.78
CA CYS A 59 -12.32 -8.73 3.08
C CYS A 59 -11.67 -9.25 4.39
N LYS A 60 -12.08 -8.70 5.55
CA LYS A 60 -11.59 -9.13 6.87
C LYS A 60 -11.73 -10.64 7.14
N SER A 61 -12.73 -11.29 6.53
CA SER A 61 -12.93 -12.75 6.60
C SER A 61 -11.74 -13.54 6.03
N ASN A 62 -10.92 -12.95 5.15
CA ASN A 62 -9.74 -13.61 4.61
C ASN A 62 -8.68 -13.89 5.68
N ILE A 63 -8.68 -13.18 6.83
CA ILE A 63 -7.70 -13.41 7.90
C ILE A 63 -7.79 -14.86 8.41
N GLU A 64 -8.99 -15.32 8.73
CA GLU A 64 -9.21 -16.70 9.20
C GLU A 64 -8.90 -17.74 8.11
N VAL A 65 -9.25 -17.43 6.86
CA VAL A 65 -8.96 -18.29 5.71
C VAL A 65 -7.44 -18.43 5.52
N LEU A 66 -6.70 -17.33 5.61
CA LEU A 66 -5.24 -17.34 5.50
C LEU A 66 -4.59 -18.14 6.62
N GLN A 67 -5.06 -18.00 7.87
CA GLN A 67 -4.58 -18.82 8.99
C GLN A 67 -4.80 -20.31 8.74
N LYS A 68 -5.99 -20.70 8.25
CA LYS A 68 -6.28 -22.09 7.86
C LYS A 68 -5.36 -22.56 6.74
N ILE A 69 -5.15 -21.74 5.71
CA ILE A 69 -4.26 -22.05 4.57
C ILE A 69 -2.83 -22.27 5.05
N VAL A 70 -2.28 -21.40 5.90
CA VAL A 70 -0.91 -21.52 6.42
C VAL A 70 -0.74 -22.84 7.19
N ASN A 71 -1.69 -23.17 8.07
CA ASN A 71 -1.67 -24.42 8.84
C ASN A 71 -1.78 -25.66 7.95
N LEU A 72 -2.68 -25.65 6.96
CA LEU A 72 -2.85 -26.76 6.01
C LEU A 72 -1.62 -26.93 5.11
N ARG A 73 -1.02 -25.84 4.65
CA ARG A 73 0.24 -25.85 3.89
C ARG A 73 1.39 -26.44 4.71
N LEU A 74 1.50 -26.09 5.98
CA LEU A 74 2.49 -26.68 6.87
C LEU A 74 2.25 -28.18 7.08
N LYS A 75 0.99 -28.59 7.32
CA LYS A 75 0.63 -30.01 7.46
C LYS A 75 0.96 -30.80 6.20
N LYS A 76 0.61 -30.27 5.02
CA LYS A 76 0.94 -30.88 3.72
C LYS A 76 2.45 -31.09 3.59
N ALA A 77 3.25 -30.06 3.85
CA ALA A 77 4.72 -30.16 3.74
C ALA A 77 5.30 -31.23 4.68
N LYS A 78 4.85 -31.27 5.93
CA LYS A 78 5.29 -32.28 6.91
C LYS A 78 4.94 -33.72 6.49
N LEU A 79 3.76 -33.93 5.89
CA LEU A 79 3.36 -35.26 5.41
C LEU A 79 4.29 -35.79 4.31
N PHE A 80 4.83 -34.90 3.48
CA PHE A 80 5.83 -35.25 2.46
C PHE A 80 7.27 -35.19 2.96
N GLY A 81 7.51 -35.01 4.27
CA GLY A 81 8.85 -35.00 4.87
C GLY A 81 9.62 -33.68 4.78
N TYR A 82 8.99 -32.58 4.33
CA TYR A 82 9.64 -31.28 4.25
C TYR A 82 9.52 -30.49 5.56
N LYS A 83 10.54 -29.67 5.85
CA LYS A 83 10.60 -28.81 7.05
C LYS A 83 9.54 -27.71 7.07
N SER A 84 9.21 -27.16 5.90
CA SER A 84 8.19 -26.10 5.75
C SER A 84 7.56 -26.16 4.35
N TYR A 85 6.43 -25.47 4.16
CA TYR A 85 5.80 -25.36 2.85
C TYR A 85 6.70 -24.69 1.81
N ALA A 86 7.57 -23.76 2.22
CA ALA A 86 8.53 -23.13 1.30
C ALA A 86 9.58 -24.14 0.81
N HIS A 87 10.07 -25.04 1.67
CA HIS A 87 10.97 -26.12 1.24
C HIS A 87 10.29 -27.05 0.21
N TYR A 88 9.04 -27.41 0.45
CA TYR A 88 8.24 -28.20 -0.48
C TYR A 88 8.03 -27.49 -1.83
N GLN A 89 7.66 -26.20 -1.79
CA GLN A 89 7.29 -25.45 -2.99
C GLN A 89 8.49 -25.03 -3.86
N LEU A 90 9.70 -24.96 -3.28
CA LEU A 90 10.90 -24.48 -3.95
C LEU A 90 11.79 -25.59 -4.51
N GLU A 91 11.54 -26.86 -4.21
CA GLU A 91 12.38 -27.99 -4.63
C GLU A 91 12.58 -28.03 -6.15
N ASP A 92 11.51 -27.82 -6.91
CA ASP A 92 11.50 -27.81 -8.37
C ASP A 92 11.88 -26.44 -8.95
N LYS A 93 12.11 -25.42 -8.11
CA LYS A 93 12.47 -24.07 -8.55
C LYS A 93 13.98 -23.87 -8.57
N MET A 94 14.43 -22.84 -9.30
CA MET A 94 15.85 -22.47 -9.37
C MET A 94 16.44 -22.14 -8.00
N ALA A 95 15.65 -21.53 -7.11
CA ALA A 95 16.10 -21.15 -5.77
C ALA A 95 16.29 -22.34 -4.82
N LYS A 96 15.69 -23.51 -5.11
CA LYS A 96 15.79 -24.78 -4.36
C LYS A 96 15.28 -24.82 -2.91
N ASN A 97 15.55 -23.79 -2.10
CA ASN A 97 15.18 -23.75 -0.70
C ASN A 97 14.97 -22.29 -0.22
N PRO A 98 14.24 -22.08 0.88
CA PRO A 98 13.98 -20.73 1.39
C PRO A 98 15.25 -20.00 1.85
N GLU A 99 16.30 -20.70 2.28
CA GLU A 99 17.55 -20.08 2.73
C GLU A 99 18.23 -19.30 1.59
N ILE A 100 18.24 -19.86 0.37
CA ILE A 100 18.75 -19.16 -0.82
C ILE A 100 17.87 -17.94 -1.15
N VAL A 101 16.55 -18.07 -1.02
CA VAL A 101 15.62 -16.94 -1.22
C VAL A 101 15.89 -15.82 -0.22
N PHE A 102 16.01 -16.14 1.07
CA PHE A 102 16.31 -15.14 2.10
C PHE A 102 17.68 -14.51 1.90
N LYS A 103 18.70 -15.30 1.53
CA LYS A 103 20.02 -14.75 1.21
C LYS A 103 19.96 -13.74 0.06
N PHE A 104 19.21 -14.06 -1.00
CA PHE A 104 19.00 -13.15 -2.12
C PHE A 104 18.26 -11.87 -1.70
N LEU A 105 17.13 -12.00 -1.01
CA LEU A 105 16.32 -10.85 -0.57
C LEU A 105 17.09 -9.94 0.39
N ASN A 106 17.82 -10.52 1.36
CA ASN A 106 18.63 -9.74 2.31
C ASN A 106 19.77 -8.99 1.59
N SER A 107 20.46 -9.65 0.65
CA SER A 107 21.52 -8.99 -0.13
C SER A 107 20.96 -7.85 -1.01
N LEU A 108 19.76 -8.04 -1.57
CA LEU A 108 19.07 -7.00 -2.32
C LEU A 108 18.69 -5.83 -1.41
N GLU A 109 18.12 -6.11 -0.24
CA GLU A 109 17.75 -5.11 0.75
C GLU A 109 18.97 -4.27 1.20
N GLU A 110 20.10 -4.90 1.51
CA GLU A 110 21.34 -4.21 1.89
C GLU A 110 21.83 -3.23 0.82
N LYS A 111 21.74 -3.62 -0.46
CA LYS A 111 22.15 -2.77 -1.59
C LYS A 111 21.18 -1.62 -1.85
N LEU A 112 19.88 -1.83 -1.62
CA LEU A 112 18.84 -0.83 -1.87
C LEU A 112 18.62 0.13 -0.71
N LYS A 113 18.98 -0.25 0.53
CA LYS A 113 18.89 0.61 1.72
C LYS A 113 19.45 2.03 1.56
N PRO A 114 20.68 2.24 1.04
CA PRO A 114 21.20 3.60 0.88
C PRO A 114 20.36 4.43 -0.12
N ILE A 115 19.99 3.84 -1.26
CA ILE A 115 19.14 4.48 -2.28
C ILE A 115 17.78 4.84 -1.68
N TYR A 116 17.19 3.92 -0.91
CA TYR A 116 15.91 4.16 -0.23
C TYR A 116 15.98 5.34 0.75
N LYS A 117 17.09 5.50 1.48
CA LYS A 117 17.28 6.65 2.39
C LYS A 117 17.34 7.97 1.64
N GLU A 118 18.03 8.00 0.51
CA GLU A 118 18.11 9.19 -0.36
C GLU A 118 16.72 9.58 -0.88
N VAL A 119 15.98 8.61 -1.45
CA VAL A 119 14.61 8.83 -1.93
C VAL A 119 13.69 9.32 -0.80
N VAL A 120 13.73 8.68 0.37
CA VAL A 120 12.91 9.12 1.51
C VAL A 120 13.25 10.54 1.94
N GLN A 121 14.54 10.92 1.94
CA GLN A 121 14.95 12.28 2.28
C GLN A 121 14.42 13.30 1.27
N GLU A 122 14.48 13.01 -0.02
CA GLU A 122 13.93 13.88 -1.07
C GLU A 122 12.42 14.09 -0.89
N LEU A 123 11.68 13.00 -0.70
CA LEU A 123 10.23 13.07 -0.49
C LEU A 123 9.86 13.81 0.82
N LEU A 124 10.71 13.68 1.84
CA LEU A 124 10.52 14.36 3.13
C LEU A 124 10.70 15.89 3.00
N GLU A 125 11.70 16.34 2.23
CA GLU A 125 11.86 17.78 1.93
C GLU A 125 10.70 18.32 1.08
N LEU A 126 10.20 17.55 0.11
CA LEU A 126 9.01 17.94 -0.67
C LEU A 126 7.77 18.10 0.24
N LYS A 127 7.53 17.13 1.12
CA LYS A 127 6.43 17.20 2.10
C LYS A 127 6.56 18.39 3.03
N LYS A 128 7.78 18.65 3.53
CA LYS A 128 8.06 19.80 4.40
C LYS A 128 7.76 21.13 3.71
N LYS A 129 8.17 21.28 2.45
CA LYS A 129 7.91 22.49 1.66
C LYS A 129 6.40 22.72 1.46
N GLU A 130 5.67 21.69 1.04
CA GLU A 130 4.20 21.80 0.83
C GLU A 130 3.47 22.13 2.14
N LYS A 131 3.83 21.48 3.26
CA LYS A 131 3.22 21.77 4.56
C LYS A 131 3.50 23.20 5.04
N ALA A 132 4.69 23.73 4.78
CA ALA A 132 5.01 25.13 5.07
C ALA A 132 4.17 26.10 4.23
N GLU A 133 3.97 25.83 2.95
CA GLU A 133 3.12 26.64 2.06
C GLU A 133 1.65 26.63 2.50
N LEU A 134 1.17 25.50 3.03
CA LEU A 134 -0.21 25.33 3.52
C LEU A 134 -0.42 25.76 4.98
N ASN A 135 0.64 26.19 5.70
CA ASN A 135 0.62 26.44 7.14
C ASN A 135 0.10 25.27 7.98
N GLU A 136 0.43 24.04 7.56
CA GLU A 136 0.03 22.81 8.24
C GLU A 136 1.16 22.22 9.09
N PRO A 137 0.84 21.49 10.18
CA PRO A 137 1.86 20.84 11.00
C PRO A 137 2.59 19.74 10.20
N PHE A 138 3.90 19.65 10.42
CA PHE A 138 4.76 18.66 9.78
C PHE A 138 5.43 17.76 10.83
N GLU A 139 5.14 16.46 10.76
CA GLU A 139 5.59 15.47 11.74
C GLU A 139 6.96 14.83 11.41
N ASN A 140 7.75 15.43 10.52
CA ASN A 140 9.07 14.92 10.08
C ASN A 140 9.09 13.43 9.72
N LYS A 141 8.02 12.95 9.07
CA LYS A 141 7.85 11.56 8.65
C LYS A 141 7.10 11.46 7.33
N ILE A 142 7.43 10.42 6.57
CA ILE A 142 6.69 10.02 5.38
C ILE A 142 5.91 8.74 5.67
N ASN A 143 4.62 8.71 5.31
CA ASN A 143 3.79 7.53 5.44
C ASN A 143 3.63 6.84 4.07
N ASN A 144 3.17 5.59 4.06
CA ASN A 144 2.97 4.84 2.81
C ASN A 144 2.00 5.54 1.84
N TYR A 145 0.96 6.21 2.36
CA TYR A 145 -0.02 6.95 1.56
C TYR A 145 0.49 8.32 1.06
N ASP A 146 1.71 8.70 1.42
CA ASP A 146 2.37 9.91 0.92
C ASP A 146 3.33 9.58 -0.25
N PHE A 147 3.77 8.32 -0.37
CA PHE A 147 4.86 7.94 -1.26
C PHE A 147 4.52 8.21 -2.73
N GLU A 148 3.40 7.70 -3.24
CA GLU A 148 2.97 7.91 -4.64
C GLU A 148 2.63 9.38 -4.93
N TYR A 149 2.16 10.12 -3.93
CA TYR A 149 1.81 11.54 -4.07
C TYR A 149 3.04 12.41 -4.33
N TYR A 150 4.14 12.17 -3.60
CA TYR A 150 5.37 12.95 -3.72
C TYR A 150 6.32 12.45 -4.82
N GLN A 151 6.12 11.23 -5.33
CA GLN A 151 6.92 10.67 -6.44
C GLN A 151 6.41 11.03 -7.85
N ARG A 152 5.26 11.69 -7.94
CA ARG A 152 4.59 11.95 -9.23
C ARG A 152 5.29 13.00 -10.10
#